data_AF-A0A951I1K8-F1
#
_entry.id   AF-A0A951I1K8-F1
#
_cell.length_a   1.000
_cell.length_b   1.000
_cell.length_c   1.000
_cell.angle_alpha   90.00
_cell.angle_beta   90.00
_cell.angle_gamma   90.00
#
_symmetry.space_group_name_H-M   'P 1'
#
loop_
_entity.id
_entity.type
_entity.pdbx_description
1 polymer ?
#
loop_
_entity_poly.entity_id
_entity_poly.type
_entity_poly.pdbx_seq_one_letter_code
_entity_poly.pdbx_strand_id
1 'polypeptide(L)' 'DGYAYRLPSNAQWITELARLIRLERECCLFLRFQLIIEPDHGPLWLELTGPQGTKDFLTATFSPGGTK' A
#
# COMPACT_ATOMS: atom_id res chain seq x y z
N ASP A 1 1.28 6.90 11.40
CA ASP A 1 1.92 5.60 11.64
C ASP A 1 1.71 4.72 10.40
N GLY A 2 2.72 4.00 9.92
CA GLY A 2 2.61 3.25 8.65
C GLY A 2 3.90 2.91 7.91
N TYR A 3 3.77 2.61 6.61
CA TYR A 3 4.86 2.26 5.69
C TYR A 3 4.75 3.00 4.35
N ALA A 4 5.89 3.17 3.69
CA ALA A 4 5.99 3.62 2.30
C ALA A 4 6.79 2.59 1.50
N TYR A 5 6.26 2.20 0.34
CA TYR A 5 6.88 1.21 -0.54
C TYR A 5 7.23 1.86 -1.87
N ARG A 6 8.48 1.72 -2.29
CA ARG A 6 8.95 2.12 -3.62
C ARG A 6 8.83 0.94 -4.57
N LEU A 7 8.14 1.13 -5.68
CA LEU A 7 7.75 0.08 -6.63
C LEU A 7 8.17 0.44 -8.07
N PRO A 8 8.37 -0.56 -8.95
CA PRO A 8 8.64 -0.30 -10.36
C PRO A 8 7.46 0.41 -11.05
N SER A 9 7.75 1.35 -11.95
CA SER A 9 6.73 2.11 -12.70
C SER A 9 6.34 1.46 -14.01
N ASN A 10 5.76 0.27 -13.92
CA ASN A 10 5.12 -0.38 -15.07
C ASN A 10 3.59 -0.44 -14.87
N ALA A 11 2.86 -0.56 -15.98
CA ALA A 11 1.39 -0.57 -15.97
C ALA A 11 0.79 -1.72 -15.15
N GLN A 12 1.50 -2.84 -15.06
CA GLN A 12 1.11 -3.98 -14.23
C GLN A 12 1.06 -3.58 -12.74
N TRP A 13 2.10 -2.91 -12.23
CA TRP A 13 2.11 -2.42 -10.85
C TRP A 13 1.00 -1.41 -10.57
N ILE A 14 0.74 -0.47 -11.48
CA ILE A 14 -0.37 0.50 -11.31
C ILE A 14 -1.71 -0.24 -11.16
N THR A 15 -1.94 -1.26 -11.99
CA THR A 15 -3.18 -2.05 -11.98
C THR A 15 -3.33 -2.86 -10.70
N GLU A 16 -2.25 -3.53 -10.27
CA GLU A 16 -2.26 -4.31 -9.02
C GLU A 16 -2.43 -3.45 -7.78
N LEU A 17 -1.81 -2.27 -7.73
CA LEU A 17 -1.96 -1.34 -6.61
C LEU A 17 -3.38 -0.78 -6.54
N ALA A 18 -3.99 -0.42 -7.69
CA ALA A 18 -5.40 -0.01 -7.72
C ALA A 18 -6.34 -1.13 -7.25
N ARG A 19 -6.07 -2.38 -7.64
CA ARG A 19 -6.83 -3.56 -7.19
C ARG A 19 -6.69 -3.78 -5.68
N LEU A 20 -5.47 -3.68 -5.15
CA LEU A 20 -5.18 -3.77 -3.71
C LEU A 20 -5.95 -2.69 -2.94
N ILE A 21 -5.87 -1.43 -3.37
CA ILE A 21 -6.59 -0.32 -2.73
C ILE A 21 -8.09 -0.58 -2.73
N ARG A 22 -8.67 -1.06 -3.84
CA ARG A 22 -10.10 -1.39 -3.90
C ARG A 22 -10.48 -2.45 -2.85
N LEU A 23 -9.74 -3.55 -2.77
CA LEU A 23 -10.02 -4.66 -1.87
C LEU A 23 -9.85 -4.27 -0.40
N GLU A 24 -8.74 -3.61 -0.05
CA GLU A 24 -8.48 -3.25 1.33
C GLU A 24 -9.41 -2.15 1.84
N ARG A 25 -9.94 -1.29 0.96
CA ARG A 25 -10.98 -0.33 1.35
C ARG A 25 -12.30 -0.97 1.76
N GLU A 26 -12.52 -2.25 1.47
CA GLU A 26 -13.73 -2.98 1.91
C GLU A 26 -13.59 -3.52 3.35
N CYS A 27 -12.37 -3.84 3.82
CA CYS A 27 -12.14 -4.44 5.13
C CYS A 27 -11.26 -3.62 6.10
N CYS A 28 -10.42 -2.72 5.58
CA CYS A 28 -9.47 -1.91 6.33
C CYS A 28 -9.85 -0.42 6.26
N LEU A 29 -11.03 -0.09 6.80
CA LEU A 29 -11.62 1.25 6.73
C LEU A 29 -10.79 2.36 7.40
N PHE A 30 -9.82 2.00 8.25
CA PHE A 30 -8.94 2.95 8.93
C PHE A 30 -7.69 3.29 8.11
N LEU A 31 -7.36 2.52 7.07
CA LEU A 31 -6.17 2.75 6.26
C LEU A 31 -6.39 3.94 5.31
N ARG A 32 -5.47 4.89 5.38
CA ARG A 32 -5.26 5.91 4.35
C ARG A 32 -4.21 5.41 3.37
N PHE A 33 -4.58 5.42 2.10
CA PHE A 33 -3.72 5.07 0.97
C PHE A 33 -3.31 6.33 0.22
N GLN A 34 -2.03 6.41 -0.16
CA GLN A 34 -1.54 7.41 -1.10
C GLN A 34 -0.71 6.71 -2.17
N LEU A 35 -1.15 6.80 -3.42
CA LEU A 35 -0.41 6.30 -4.59
C LEU A 35 0.17 7.50 -5.34
N ILE A 36 1.48 7.56 -5.46
CA ILE A 36 2.21 8.62 -6.15
C ILE A 36 2.85 8.01 -7.39
N ILE A 37 2.63 8.65 -8.53
CA ILE A 37 3.26 8.33 -9.82
C ILE A 37 4.26 9.44 -10.09
N GLU A 38 5.55 9.12 -10.02
CA GLU A 38 6.60 10.09 -10.31
C GLU A 38 6.67 10.39 -11.82
N PRO A 39 7.10 11.60 -12.21
CA PRO A 39 7.28 11.97 -13.61
C PRO A 39 8.38 11.12 -14.28
N ASP A 40 8.48 11.22 -15.61
CA ASP A 40 9.54 10.61 -16.42
C ASP A 40 9.70 9.10 -16.25
N HIS A 41 8.59 8.37 -16.08
CA HIS A 41 8.59 6.94 -15.76
C HIS A 41 9.40 6.60 -14.49
N GLY A 42 9.53 7.57 -13.58
CA GLY A 42 10.10 7.42 -12.25
C GLY A 42 9.29 6.43 -11.40
N PRO A 43 9.78 6.04 -10.21
CA PRO A 43 9.17 4.98 -9.42
C PRO A 43 7.74 5.32 -8.97
N LEU A 44 6.98 4.27 -8.62
CA LEU A 44 5.73 4.45 -7.89
C LEU A 44 6.01 4.45 -6.39
N TRP A 45 5.26 5.24 -5.64
CA TRP A 45 5.20 5.13 -4.19
C TRP A 45 3.79 4.74 -3.74
N LEU A 46 3.70 3.72 -2.91
CA LEU A 46 2.48 3.41 -2.15
C LEU A 46 2.75 3.69 -0.67
N GLU A 47 2.04 4.65 -0.11
CA GLU A 47 2.03 4.91 1.32
C GLU A 47 0.75 4.36 1.95
N LEU A 48 0.92 3.61 3.03
CA LEU A 48 -0.14 3.06 3.86
C LEU A 48 0.00 3.65 5.25
N THR A 49 -0.97 4.46 5.67
CA THR A 49 -0.94 5.15 6.95
C THR A 49 -2.28 5.04 7.66
N GLY A 50 -2.31 5.34 8.95
CA GLY A 50 -3.53 5.35 9.74
C GLY A 50 -3.30 5.79 11.18
N PRO A 51 -4.26 5.53 12.07
CA PRO A 51 -4.14 5.76 13.51
C PRO A 51 -2.94 5.05 14.14
N GLN A 52 -2.63 5.38 15.40
CA GLN A 52 -1.57 4.71 16.15
C GLN A 52 -1.78 3.18 16.17
N GLY A 53 -0.71 2.41 15.93
CA GLY A 53 -0.76 0.95 15.82
C GLY A 53 -0.93 0.45 14.38
N THR A 54 -1.08 1.35 13.40
CA THR A 54 -1.19 0.97 11.98
C THR A 54 0.05 0.24 11.50
N LYS A 55 1.25 0.66 11.93
CA LYS A 55 2.48 0.00 11.47
C LYS A 55 2.59 -1.43 11.98
N ASP A 56 2.20 -1.67 13.23
CA ASP A 56 2.18 -3.01 13.83
C ASP A 56 1.13 -3.90 13.14
N PHE A 57 -0.06 -3.36 12.86
CA PHE A 57 -1.08 -4.04 12.05
C PHE A 57 -0.51 -4.44 10.69
N LEU A 58 0.09 -3.51 9.95
CA LEU A 58 0.65 -3.77 8.62
C LEU A 58 1.78 -4.80 8.68
N THR A 59 2.62 -4.76 9.71
CA THR A 59 3.65 -5.79 9.94
C THR A 59 3.02 -7.16 10.15
N ALA A 60 1.98 -7.28 10.97
CA ALA A 60 1.31 -8.56 11.22
C ALA A 60 0.59 -9.10 9.98
N THR A 61 -0.03 -8.22 9.18
CA THR A 61 -0.84 -8.59 8.01
C THR A 61 0.00 -8.88 6.76
N PHE A 62 1.11 -8.19 6.56
CA PHE A 62 1.91 -8.26 5.32
C PHE A 62 3.31 -8.87 5.48
N SER A 63 3.65 -9.44 6.64
CA SER A 63 4.91 -10.18 6.82
C SER A 63 4.94 -11.48 6.01
N PRO A 64 6.12 -11.98 5.59
CA PRO A 64 6.25 -13.29 4.97
C PRO A 64 5.94 -14.37 6.02
N GLY A 65 4.69 -14.83 6.06
CA GLY A 65 4.15 -15.73 7.07
C GLY A 65 2.86 -15.25 7.74
N GLY A 66 2.46 -13.99 7.52
CA GLY A 66 1.15 -13.47 7.92
C GLY A 66 0.07 -14.04 7.01
N THR A 67 -0.87 -14.79 7.58
CA THR A 67 -2.08 -15.24 6.90
C THR A 67 -2.92 -14.02 6.53
N LYS A 68 -3.01 -13.76 5.23
CA LYS A 68 -4.26 -13.27 4.64
C LYS A 68 -4.75 -14.33 3.67
#